data_AF-A0A174PN57-F1
#
_entry.id   AF-A0A174PN57-F1
#
_cell.length_a   1.000
_cell.length_b   1.000
_cell.length_c   1.000
_cell.angle_alpha   90.00
_cell.angle_beta   90.00
_cell.angle_gamma   90.00
#
_symmetry.space_group_name_H-M   'P 1'
#
loop_
_entity.id
_entity.type
_entity.pdbx_description
1 polymer ?
#
loop_
_entity_poly.entity_id
_entity_poly.type
_entity_poly.pdbx_seq_one_letter_code
_entity_poly.pdbx_strand_id
1 'polypeptide(L)'
;MKIIREGKEIELTSEELASAHAEFVTNFMRKTLEEDFDVAPEDSQQLAEQAYDRYCEGNGETEYECIEAVYSESGEDEEKLIRPATCQECFHCISFHGINEKYCEYIHEYLNDFSYCDHICSDMIYEVFVSGKSKGLWYVEGYDTDEELALAFCEEFGCASADKIRLECMAEE
;
A
#
# COMPACT_ATOMS: atom_id res chain seq x y z
N MET A 1 -17.67 -6.17 40.09
CA MET A 1 -18.52 -5.11 39.49
C MET A 1 -19.97 -5.57 39.55
N LYS A 2 -20.95 -4.67 39.73
CA LYS A 2 -22.37 -5.05 39.82
C LYS A 2 -23.19 -4.40 38.73
N ILE A 3 -24.09 -5.17 38.12
CA ILE A 3 -24.99 -4.71 37.06
C ILE A 3 -26.44 -5.07 37.38
N ILE A 4 -27.38 -4.35 36.78
CA ILE A 4 -28.80 -4.69 36.86
C ILE A 4 -29.23 -5.24 35.50
N ARG A 5 -29.66 -6.51 35.49
CA ARG A 5 -30.21 -7.17 34.30
C ARG A 5 -31.57 -7.76 34.66
N GLU A 6 -32.60 -7.41 33.91
CA GLU A 6 -33.99 -7.84 34.16
C GLU A 6 -34.48 -7.54 35.60
N GLY A 7 -34.04 -6.41 36.17
CA GLY A 7 -34.42 -5.99 37.52
C GLY A 7 -33.73 -6.78 38.65
N LYS A 8 -32.77 -7.66 38.34
CA LYS A 8 -31.95 -8.38 39.33
C LYS A 8 -30.54 -7.82 39.37
N GLU A 9 -30.00 -7.68 40.57
CA GLU A 9 -28.59 -7.32 40.81
C GLU A 9 -27.73 -8.57 40.60
N ILE A 10 -26.80 -8.50 39.64
CA ILE A 10 -25.86 -9.57 39.32
C ILE A 10 -24.45 -9.05 39.61
N GLU A 11 -23.70 -9.81 40.39
CA GLU A 11 -22.28 -9.55 40.63
C GLU A 11 -21.46 -10.32 39.61
N LEU A 12 -20.69 -9.58 38.81
CA LEU A 12 -19.80 -10.16 37.81
C LEU A 12 -18.54 -10.70 38.48
N THR A 13 -18.17 -11.91 38.10
CA THR A 13 -16.88 -12.50 38.42
C THR A 13 -15.74 -11.72 37.75
N SER A 14 -14.52 -11.88 38.25
CA SER A 14 -13.34 -11.29 37.63
C SER A 14 -13.12 -11.78 36.20
N GLU A 15 -13.48 -13.03 35.91
CA GLU A 15 -13.40 -13.62 34.58
C GLU A 15 -14.42 -13.00 33.62
N GLU A 16 -15.69 -12.87 34.03
CA GLU A 16 -16.72 -12.20 33.22
C GLU A 16 -16.37 -10.74 32.94
N LEU A 17 -15.78 -10.05 33.93
CA LEU A 17 -15.33 -8.68 33.75
C LEU A 17 -14.16 -8.58 32.76
N ALA A 18 -13.19 -9.50 32.86
CA ALA A 18 -12.05 -9.55 31.95
C ALA A 18 -12.49 -9.86 30.51
N SER A 19 -13.38 -10.84 30.33
CA SER A 19 -13.92 -11.18 29.00
C SER A 19 -14.71 -10.04 28.38
N ALA A 20 -15.55 -9.34 29.18
CA ALA A 20 -16.29 -8.18 28.68
C ALA A 20 -15.36 -7.03 28.29
N HIS A 21 -14.27 -6.83 29.04
CA HIS A 21 -13.24 -5.85 28.70
C HIS A 21 -12.50 -6.22 27.41
N ALA A 22 -12.09 -7.48 27.26
CA ALA A 22 -11.43 -7.98 26.05
C ALA A 22 -12.30 -7.78 24.82
N GLU A 23 -13.58 -8.16 24.90
CA GLU A 23 -14.54 -7.97 23.81
C GLU A 23 -14.75 -6.47 23.49
N PHE A 24 -14.83 -5.62 24.50
CA PHE A 24 -15.02 -4.18 24.31
C PHE A 24 -13.81 -3.54 23.59
N VAL A 25 -12.59 -3.83 24.08
CA VAL A 25 -11.36 -3.25 23.51
C VAL A 25 -11.08 -3.80 22.12
N THR A 26 -11.22 -5.11 21.91
CA THR A 26 -11.01 -5.74 20.59
C THR A 26 -12.00 -5.20 19.56
N ASN A 27 -13.28 -5.01 19.94
CA ASN A 27 -14.26 -4.39 19.03
C ASN A 27 -13.95 -2.92 18.72
N PHE A 28 -13.40 -2.18 19.68
CA PHE A 28 -12.91 -0.82 19.43
C PHE A 28 -11.75 -0.84 18.43
N MET A 29 -10.73 -1.68 18.66
CA MET A 29 -9.57 -1.81 17.78
C MET A 29 -9.97 -2.21 16.36
N ARG A 30 -10.87 -3.19 16.21
CA ARG A 30 -11.38 -3.60 14.90
C ARG A 30 -12.05 -2.45 14.16
N LYS A 31 -12.92 -1.69 14.83
CA LYS A 31 -13.59 -0.55 14.21
C LYS A 31 -12.63 0.54 13.80
N THR A 32 -11.63 0.82 14.62
CA THR A 32 -10.59 1.80 14.28
C THR A 32 -9.80 1.33 13.06
N LEU A 33 -9.42 0.05 12.96
CA LEU A 33 -8.79 -0.51 11.76
C LEU A 33 -9.68 -0.32 10.51
N GLU A 34 -10.97 -0.60 10.61
CA GLU A 34 -11.91 -0.46 9.49
C GLU A 34 -12.22 1.00 9.11
N GLU A 35 -12.33 1.90 10.09
CA GLU A 35 -12.81 3.28 9.88
C GLU A 35 -11.67 4.29 9.68
N ASP A 36 -10.53 4.12 10.37
CA ASP A 36 -9.42 5.08 10.37
C ASP A 36 -8.23 4.62 9.50
N PHE A 37 -8.07 3.31 9.30
CA PHE A 37 -6.95 2.71 8.54
C PHE A 37 -7.42 2.00 7.25
N ASP A 38 -8.71 2.09 6.91
CA ASP A 38 -9.33 1.49 5.71
C ASP A 38 -9.07 -0.03 5.55
N VAL A 39 -8.79 -0.74 6.65
CA VAL A 39 -8.54 -2.18 6.66
C VAL A 39 -9.83 -2.94 6.35
N ALA A 40 -9.73 -3.94 5.46
CA ALA A 40 -10.88 -4.75 5.07
C ALA A 40 -11.46 -5.56 6.25
N PRO A 41 -12.80 -5.72 6.35
CA PRO A 41 -13.42 -6.45 7.47
C PRO A 41 -12.98 -7.91 7.62
N GLU A 42 -12.51 -8.54 6.53
CA GLU A 42 -11.92 -9.88 6.55
C GLU A 42 -10.62 -9.96 7.36
N ASP A 43 -9.81 -8.89 7.34
CA ASP A 43 -8.48 -8.85 7.96
C ASP A 43 -8.50 -8.09 9.31
N SER A 44 -9.44 -7.15 9.47
CA SER A 44 -9.57 -6.29 10.65
C SER A 44 -9.70 -7.07 11.97
N GLN A 45 -10.39 -8.21 11.96
CA GLN A 45 -10.59 -9.02 13.16
C GLN A 45 -9.27 -9.63 13.66
N GLN A 46 -8.46 -10.17 12.76
CA GLN A 46 -7.19 -10.80 13.13
C GLN A 46 -6.16 -9.76 13.60
N LEU A 47 -6.14 -8.57 12.98
CA LEU A 47 -5.28 -7.47 13.40
C LEU A 47 -5.72 -6.89 14.75
N ALA A 48 -7.03 -6.78 15.00
CA ALA A 48 -7.55 -6.33 16.29
C ALA A 48 -7.18 -7.27 17.44
N GLU A 49 -7.18 -8.58 17.20
CA GLU A 49 -6.75 -9.58 18.20
C GLU A 49 -5.25 -9.44 18.52
N GLN A 50 -4.40 -9.22 17.52
CA GLN A 50 -2.97 -8.98 17.72
C GLN A 50 -2.70 -7.67 18.46
N ALA A 51 -3.43 -6.60 18.11
CA ALA A 51 -3.32 -5.32 18.81
C ALA A 51 -3.77 -5.45 20.27
N TYR A 52 -4.80 -6.25 20.54
CA TYR A 52 -5.26 -6.54 21.90
C TYR A 52 -4.23 -7.34 22.70
N ASP A 53 -3.63 -8.38 22.11
CA ASP A 53 -2.57 -9.16 22.75
C ASP A 53 -1.39 -8.27 23.14
N ARG A 54 -0.96 -7.38 22.22
CA ARG A 54 0.08 -6.38 22.47
C ARG A 54 -0.27 -5.42 23.59
N TYR A 55 -1.50 -4.91 23.59
CA TYR A 55 -2.00 -4.04 24.66
C TYR A 55 -1.96 -4.73 26.02
N CYS A 56 -2.28 -6.03 26.06
CA CYS A 56 -2.21 -6.84 27.29
C CYS A 56 -0.78 -7.10 27.80
N GLU A 57 0.26 -6.91 27.00
CA GLU A 57 1.65 -6.98 27.49
C GLU A 57 1.95 -5.86 28.49
N GLY A 58 1.21 -4.75 28.43
CA GLY A 58 1.30 -3.68 29.41
C GLY A 58 2.58 -2.84 29.29
N ASN A 59 3.12 -2.71 28.08
CA ASN A 59 4.33 -1.94 27.78
C ASN A 59 4.15 -0.41 27.92
N GLY A 60 2.94 0.05 28.27
CA GLY A 60 2.57 1.46 28.39
C GLY A 60 2.04 2.09 27.10
N GLU A 61 1.92 1.28 26.04
CA GLU A 61 1.26 1.65 24.79
C GLU A 61 -0.26 1.80 25.03
N THR A 62 -0.85 2.80 24.37
CA THR A 62 -2.30 2.99 24.31
C THR A 62 -2.93 1.99 23.35
N GLU A 63 -4.25 1.85 23.40
CA GLU A 63 -5.01 1.01 22.47
C GLU A 63 -4.74 1.43 21.01
N TYR A 64 -4.62 2.73 20.74
CA TYR A 64 -4.37 3.26 19.40
C TYR A 64 -2.94 2.98 18.92
N GLU A 65 -1.92 3.16 19.78
CA GLU A 65 -0.53 2.84 19.44
C GLU A 65 -0.33 1.34 19.14
N CYS A 66 -1.08 0.46 19.82
CA CYS A 66 -1.05 -0.97 19.52
C CYS A 66 -1.66 -1.28 18.15
N ILE A 67 -2.70 -0.54 17.73
CA ILE A 67 -3.30 -0.65 16.40
C ILE A 67 -2.30 -0.20 15.34
N GLU A 68 -1.72 0.99 15.50
CA GLU A 68 -0.72 1.54 14.57
C GLU A 68 0.44 0.57 14.37
N ALA A 69 0.97 0.01 15.46
CA ALA A 69 2.10 -0.92 15.38
C ALA A 69 1.76 -2.19 14.58
N VAL A 70 0.59 -2.80 14.85
CA VAL A 70 0.17 -4.02 14.14
C VAL A 70 -0.15 -3.76 12.68
N TYR A 71 -0.76 -2.60 12.38
CA TYR A 71 -1.06 -2.20 11.01
C TYR A 71 0.22 -1.89 10.21
N SER A 72 1.19 -1.16 10.77
CA SER A 72 2.47 -0.96 10.11
C SER A 72 3.26 -2.28 9.91
N GLU A 73 3.15 -3.21 10.85
CA GLU A 73 3.77 -4.54 10.76
C GLU A 73 3.05 -5.46 9.75
N SER A 74 1.79 -5.18 9.39
CA SER A 74 1.04 -5.98 8.40
C SER A 74 1.44 -5.67 6.95
N GLY A 75 2.11 -4.54 6.70
CA GLY A 75 2.53 -4.13 5.36
C GLY A 75 1.42 -3.47 4.53
N GLU A 76 0.25 -3.19 5.12
CA GLU A 76 -0.85 -2.49 4.42
C GLU A 76 -0.53 -1.00 4.13
N ASP A 77 0.53 -0.48 4.75
CA ASP A 77 1.02 0.89 4.65
C ASP A 77 2.23 1.06 3.71
N GLU A 78 2.50 0.10 2.82
CA GLU A 78 3.46 0.36 1.73
C GLU A 78 2.92 1.49 0.84
N GLU A 79 3.49 2.69 0.98
CA GLU A 79 3.10 3.89 0.24
C GLU A 79 3.14 3.60 -1.27
N LYS A 80 1.97 3.34 -1.85
CA LYS A 80 1.79 3.06 -3.28
C LYS A 80 2.33 4.21 -4.11
N LEU A 81 3.38 3.94 -4.86
CA LEU A 81 4.11 4.94 -5.61
C LEU A 81 4.14 4.57 -7.09
N ILE A 82 3.50 5.40 -7.91
CA ILE A 82 3.74 5.43 -9.36
C ILE A 82 4.43 6.74 -9.74
N ARG A 83 5.53 6.66 -10.47
CA ARG A 83 6.19 7.84 -11.05
C ARG A 83 6.87 7.49 -12.35
N PRO A 84 7.10 8.47 -13.25
CA PRO A 84 7.96 8.25 -14.39
C PRO A 84 9.29 7.67 -13.92
N ALA A 85 9.71 6.56 -14.53
CA ALA A 85 11.01 5.99 -14.20
C ALA A 85 12.08 7.06 -14.48
N THR A 86 13.12 7.09 -13.66
CA THR A 86 14.30 7.90 -13.94
C THR A 86 15.51 6.99 -13.78
N CYS A 87 16.48 7.10 -14.69
CA CYS A 87 17.75 6.42 -14.49
C CYS A 87 18.46 7.12 -13.32
N GLN A 88 18.63 6.42 -12.20
CA GLN A 88 19.28 6.98 -11.01
C GLN A 88 20.76 7.33 -11.25
N GLU A 89 21.40 6.72 -12.25
CA GLU A 89 22.78 7.04 -12.63
C GLU A 89 22.87 8.25 -13.57
N CYS A 90 21.91 8.39 -14.49
CA CYS A 90 22.00 9.39 -15.56
C CYS A 90 21.16 10.65 -15.29
N PHE A 91 20.19 10.61 -14.37
CA PHE A 91 19.27 11.70 -13.96
C PHE A 91 18.51 12.45 -15.09
N HIS A 92 18.78 12.17 -16.36
CA HIS A 92 18.28 12.89 -17.54
C HIS A 92 17.51 12.01 -18.54
N CYS A 93 17.61 10.68 -18.43
CA CYS A 93 17.25 9.80 -19.54
C CYS A 93 15.75 9.56 -19.79
N ILE A 94 14.83 10.20 -19.08
CA ILE A 94 13.40 10.04 -19.35
C ILE A 94 12.75 11.41 -19.51
N SER A 95 12.77 11.88 -20.75
CA SER A 95 12.10 13.08 -21.19
C SER A 95 10.58 12.87 -21.15
N PHE A 96 9.91 13.39 -20.13
CA PHE A 96 8.49 13.73 -20.25
C PHE A 96 8.38 15.18 -20.75
N HIS A 97 7.66 15.36 -21.87
CA HIS A 97 7.36 16.63 -22.55
C HIS A 97 8.53 17.44 -23.16
N GLY A 98 8.89 17.12 -24.41
CA GLY A 98 9.22 18.16 -25.40
C GLY A 98 10.53 18.93 -25.23
N ILE A 99 11.48 18.47 -24.42
CA ILE A 99 12.83 19.03 -24.37
C ILE A 99 13.75 18.14 -25.21
N ASN A 100 14.44 18.80 -26.14
CA ASN A 100 14.91 18.25 -27.40
C ASN A 100 16.34 17.68 -27.33
N GLU A 101 16.79 17.15 -26.20
CA GLU A 101 18.17 16.67 -26.05
C GLU A 101 18.24 15.39 -25.23
N LYS A 102 18.07 14.24 -25.91
CA LYS A 102 18.20 12.87 -25.37
C LYS A 102 19.66 12.47 -25.17
N TYR A 103 20.50 13.33 -24.60
CA TYR A 103 21.91 13.05 -24.39
C TYR A 103 22.12 12.34 -23.06
N CYS A 104 22.71 11.15 -23.07
CA CYS A 104 23.10 10.44 -21.87
C CYS A 104 24.54 10.83 -21.50
N GLU A 105 24.74 11.47 -20.35
CA GLU A 105 26.07 11.88 -19.88
C GLU A 105 27.00 10.70 -19.56
N TYR A 106 26.44 9.53 -19.24
CA TYR A 106 27.24 8.35 -18.88
C TYR A 106 27.88 7.67 -20.09
N ILE A 107 27.10 7.41 -21.15
CA ILE A 107 27.62 6.83 -22.40
C ILE A 107 28.08 7.90 -23.39
N HIS A 108 27.88 9.18 -23.08
CA HIS A 108 28.19 10.32 -23.94
C HIS A 108 27.54 10.28 -25.33
N GLU A 109 26.36 9.68 -25.45
CA GLU A 109 25.65 9.47 -26.71
C GLU A 109 24.20 9.99 -26.66
N TYR A 110 23.65 10.29 -27.84
CA TYR A 110 22.22 10.57 -28.00
C TYR A 110 21.44 9.26 -28.07
N LEU A 111 20.49 9.08 -27.16
CA LEU A 111 19.58 7.93 -27.16
C LEU A 111 18.62 8.07 -28.36
N ASN A 112 18.52 7.02 -29.18
CA ASN A 112 17.55 6.96 -30.26
C ASN A 112 16.13 6.84 -29.69
N ASP A 113 15.11 7.15 -30.51
CA ASP A 113 13.70 7.23 -30.11
C ASP A 113 13.12 5.98 -29.41
N PHE A 114 13.84 4.87 -29.40
CA PHE A 114 13.41 3.57 -28.87
C PHE A 114 14.45 2.86 -28.00
N SER A 115 15.60 3.47 -27.69
CA SER A 115 16.63 2.85 -26.85
C SER A 115 16.52 3.38 -25.42
N TYR A 116 15.93 2.58 -24.54
CA TYR A 116 16.06 2.76 -23.10
C TYR A 116 17.53 2.54 -22.69
N CYS A 117 17.98 3.17 -21.62
CA CYS A 117 19.32 2.92 -21.09
C CYS A 117 19.34 1.54 -20.42
N ASP A 118 20.35 0.72 -20.71
CA ASP A 118 20.55 -0.63 -20.15
C ASP A 118 20.57 -0.69 -18.59
N HIS A 119 20.62 0.46 -17.91
CA HIS A 119 20.53 0.54 -16.45
C HIS A 119 19.09 0.58 -15.92
N ILE A 120 18.07 0.61 -16.78
CA ILE A 120 16.67 0.61 -16.39
C ILE A 120 16.13 -0.84 -16.50
N CYS A 121 16.58 -1.68 -15.57
CA CYS A 121 16.17 -3.08 -15.45
C CYS A 121 15.84 -3.36 -13.97
N SER A 122 14.54 -3.50 -13.67
CA SER A 122 14.04 -3.90 -12.36
C SER A 122 12.61 -4.43 -12.53
N ASP A 123 12.26 -5.38 -11.68
CA ASP A 123 10.90 -5.83 -11.42
C ASP A 123 9.92 -4.70 -11.03
N MET A 124 10.45 -3.58 -10.54
CA MET A 124 9.70 -2.37 -10.21
C MET A 124 9.51 -1.43 -11.39
N ILE A 125 9.95 -1.78 -12.61
CA ILE A 125 9.88 -0.90 -13.78
C ILE A 125 9.05 -1.53 -14.89
N TYR A 126 8.06 -0.76 -15.34
CA TYR A 126 7.10 -1.19 -16.35
C TYR A 126 7.08 -0.23 -17.54
N GLU A 127 7.06 -0.76 -18.75
CA GLU A 127 6.58 -0.01 -19.91
C GLU A 127 5.05 -0.01 -19.92
N VAL A 128 4.47 1.19 -19.91
CA VAL A 128 3.02 1.36 -19.79
C VAL A 128 2.42 1.76 -21.13
N PHE A 129 1.39 1.04 -21.56
CA PHE A 129 0.67 1.31 -22.79
C PHE A 129 -0.79 1.67 -22.47
N VAL A 130 -1.27 2.77 -23.04
CA VAL A 130 -2.67 3.20 -22.94
C VAL A 130 -3.32 3.09 -24.32
N SER A 131 -4.33 2.23 -24.45
CA SER A 131 -5.02 1.96 -25.72
C SER A 131 -4.04 1.64 -26.87
N GLY A 132 -2.99 0.86 -26.57
CA GLY A 132 -1.95 0.46 -27.51
C GLY A 132 -0.89 1.52 -27.83
N LYS A 133 -0.88 2.67 -27.14
CA LYS A 133 0.15 3.70 -27.29
C LYS A 133 1.06 3.71 -26.07
N SER A 134 2.37 3.58 -26.27
CA SER A 134 3.37 3.67 -25.19
C SER A 134 3.30 5.05 -24.52
N LYS A 135 3.34 5.04 -23.20
CA LYS A 135 3.41 6.20 -22.30
C LYS A 135 4.78 6.31 -21.62
N GLY A 136 5.73 5.46 -22.00
CA GLY A 136 7.07 5.41 -21.44
C GLY A 136 7.19 4.43 -20.26
N LEU A 137 8.35 4.50 -19.61
CA LEU A 137 8.71 3.66 -18.46
C LEU A 137 8.31 4.31 -17.15
N TRP A 138 7.78 3.51 -16.24
CA TRP A 138 7.30 3.93 -14.93
C TRP A 138 7.90 3.07 -13.84
N TYR A 139 8.32 3.71 -12.75
CA TYR A 139 8.69 3.07 -11.51
C TYR A 139 7.44 2.87 -10.66
N VAL A 140 7.30 1.68 -10.11
CA VAL A 140 6.13 1.21 -9.37
C VAL A 140 6.60 0.53 -8.08
N GLU A 141 5.99 0.88 -6.96
CA GLU A 141 6.27 0.28 -5.64
C GLU A 141 4.98 0.20 -4.81
N GLY A 142 4.84 -0.84 -3.99
CA GLY A 142 3.68 -1.05 -3.12
C GLY A 142 2.42 -1.60 -3.79
N TYR A 143 2.52 -2.17 -5.00
CA TYR A 143 1.38 -2.78 -5.71
C TYR A 143 1.52 -4.31 -5.76
N ASP A 144 0.52 -5.02 -5.25
CA ASP A 144 0.55 -6.48 -5.13
C ASP A 144 0.13 -7.20 -6.41
N THR A 145 -0.68 -6.54 -7.25
CA THR A 145 -1.26 -7.15 -8.44
C THR A 145 -1.24 -6.23 -9.66
N ASP A 146 -1.11 -6.83 -10.86
CA ASP A 146 -1.22 -6.11 -12.13
C ASP A 146 -2.59 -5.44 -12.32
N GLU A 147 -3.65 -5.99 -11.74
CA GLU A 147 -5.00 -5.43 -11.80
C GLU A 147 -5.09 -4.10 -11.04
N GLU A 148 -4.54 -4.06 -9.83
CA GLU A 148 -4.46 -2.86 -9.03
C GLU A 148 -3.58 -1.79 -9.70
N LEU A 149 -2.42 -2.22 -10.20
CA LEU A 149 -1.51 -1.33 -10.91
C LEU A 149 -2.14 -0.75 -12.19
N ALA A 150 -2.90 -1.56 -12.93
CA ALA A 150 -3.66 -1.11 -14.09
C ALA A 150 -4.75 -0.09 -13.73
N LEU A 151 -5.41 -0.23 -12.57
CA LEU A 151 -6.36 0.77 -12.07
C LEU A 151 -5.65 2.09 -11.74
N ALA A 152 -4.52 2.04 -11.02
CA ALA A 152 -3.74 3.23 -10.69
C ALA A 152 -3.28 4.00 -11.95
N PHE A 153 -2.76 3.31 -12.96
CA PHE A 153 -2.42 3.95 -14.24
C PHE A 153 -3.64 4.42 -15.03
N CYS A 154 -4.78 3.75 -14.91
CA CYS A 154 -6.04 4.20 -15.50
C CYS A 154 -6.46 5.55 -14.92
N GLU A 155 -6.33 5.74 -13.61
CA GLU A 155 -6.59 7.01 -12.93
C GLU A 155 -5.59 8.10 -13.33
N GLU A 156 -4.29 7.81 -13.25
CA GLU A 156 -3.20 8.72 -13.61
C GLU A 156 -3.34 9.28 -15.04
N PHE A 157 -3.70 8.42 -16.00
CA PHE A 157 -3.86 8.82 -17.40
C PHE A 157 -5.29 9.23 -17.79
N GLY A 158 -6.25 9.21 -16.86
CA GLY A 158 -7.65 9.55 -17.13
C GLY A 158 -8.32 8.61 -18.15
N CYS A 159 -8.03 7.31 -18.06
CA CYS A 159 -8.59 6.30 -18.94
C CYS A 159 -10.03 5.92 -18.53
N ALA A 160 -10.80 5.38 -19.48
CA ALA A 160 -12.19 4.99 -19.24
C ALA A 160 -12.36 3.59 -18.62
N SER A 161 -11.31 2.76 -18.66
CA SER A 161 -11.26 1.40 -18.09
C SER A 161 -9.81 0.96 -17.98
N ALA A 162 -9.50 0.16 -16.94
CA ALA A 162 -8.22 -0.49 -16.75
C ALA A 162 -7.87 -1.48 -17.87
N ASP A 163 -8.85 -2.03 -18.59
CA ASP A 163 -8.63 -2.90 -19.76
C ASP A 163 -7.83 -2.22 -20.90
N LYS A 164 -7.75 -0.88 -20.85
CA LYS A 164 -6.98 -0.09 -21.82
C LYS A 164 -5.51 0.02 -21.43
N ILE A 165 -5.15 -0.39 -20.23
CA ILE A 165 -3.78 -0.41 -19.72
C ILE A 165 -3.16 -1.77 -20.03
N ARG A 166 -1.95 -1.74 -20.58
CA ARG A 166 -1.10 -2.91 -20.72
C ARG A 166 0.25 -2.57 -20.12
N LEU A 167 0.76 -3.47 -19.29
CA LEU A 167 2.00 -3.34 -18.55
C LEU A 167 2.99 -4.39 -19.05
N GLU A 168 4.23 -3.99 -19.31
CA GLU A 168 5.33 -4.89 -19.66
C GLU A 168 6.48 -4.65 -18.68
N CYS A 169 6.78 -5.63 -17.81
CA CYS A 169 7.86 -5.53 -16.83
C CYS A 169 9.24 -5.58 -17.51
N MET A 170 10.17 -4.75 -17.07
CA MET A 170 11.51 -4.60 -17.63
C MET A 170 12.60 -5.39 -16.86
N ALA A 171 12.21 -6.34 -16.01
CA ALA A 171 13.17 -7.25 -15.38
C ALA A 171 13.88 -8.11 -16.45
N GLU A 172 15.20 -8.27 -16.34
CA GLU A 172 15.93 -9.23 -17.17
C GLU A 172 15.58 -10.66 -16.73
N GLU A 173 15.23 -11.54 -17.68
CA GLU A 173 15.01 -12.98 -17.47
C GLU A 173 16.29 -13.74 -17.08
#